data_AF-A0A9D6R2C5-F1
#
_entry.id   AF-A0A9D6R2C5-F1
#
_cell.length_a   1.000
_cell.length_b   1.000
_cell.length_c   1.000
_cell.angle_alpha   90.00
_cell.angle_beta   90.00
_cell.angle_gamma   90.00
#
_symmetry.space_group_name_H-M   'P 1'
#
loop_
_entity.id
_entity.type
_entity.pdbx_description
1 polymer ?
#
loop_
_entity_poly.entity_id
_entity_poly.type
_entity_poly.pdbx_seq_one_letter_code
_entity_poly.pdbx_strand_id
1 'polypeptide(L)'
;MNIGKVKLGNIPRIAAVIMDGEDKKAIAQAKRNGADLLELRIDCFKRQDAAYVQKILKDIQTKDIPIIATIRSKAEGGNTDIEDRERLALFEDIIPLVNAVDIELGSKKILKDVINKAHKSHKKVIISYHNF
;
A
#
# COMPACT_ATOMS: atom_id res chain seq x y z
N MET A 1 -8.33 -7.37 -15.04
CA MET A 1 -7.07 -6.99 -14.36
C MET A 1 -6.99 -7.73 -13.03
N ASN A 2 -5.80 -8.11 -12.55
CA ASN A 2 -5.64 -8.79 -11.26
C ASN A 2 -4.70 -8.02 -10.33
N ILE A 3 -4.98 -8.04 -9.02
CA ILE A 3 -4.05 -7.72 -7.94
C ILE A 3 -3.80 -9.02 -7.17
N GLY A 4 -2.59 -9.58 -7.29
CA GLY A 4 -2.32 -10.93 -6.80
C GLY A 4 -3.30 -11.94 -7.41
N LYS A 5 -3.96 -12.75 -6.55
CA LYS A 5 -4.98 -13.73 -6.97
C LYS A 5 -6.38 -13.13 -7.19
N VAL A 6 -6.60 -11.84 -6.88
CA VAL A 6 -7.92 -11.20 -6.92
C VAL A 6 -8.16 -10.59 -8.30
N LYS A 7 -9.22 -11.05 -8.99
CA LYS A 7 -9.67 -10.50 -10.28
C LYS A 7 -10.58 -9.29 -10.07
N LEU A 8 -10.22 -8.18 -10.70
CA LEU A 8 -10.94 -6.91 -10.69
C LEU A 8 -11.79 -6.73 -11.95
N GLY A 9 -12.90 -5.98 -11.82
CA GLY A 9 -13.73 -5.48 -12.93
C GLY A 9 -15.10 -6.13 -13.09
N ASN A 10 -15.34 -7.31 -12.49
CA ASN A 10 -16.63 -8.00 -12.61
C ASN A 10 -17.58 -7.67 -11.46
N ILE A 11 -17.05 -7.53 -10.24
CA ILE A 11 -17.76 -7.14 -9.03
C ILE A 11 -16.87 -6.19 -8.22
N PRO A 12 -17.46 -5.30 -7.40
CA PRO A 12 -16.72 -4.58 -6.38
C PRO A 12 -15.96 -5.55 -5.48
N ARG A 13 -14.78 -5.14 -5.02
CA ARG A 13 -13.94 -5.89 -4.08
C ARG A 13 -13.85 -5.14 -2.76
N ILE A 14 -13.69 -5.89 -1.68
CA ILE A 14 -13.56 -5.34 -0.33
C ILE A 14 -12.08 -5.25 0.02
N ALA A 15 -11.57 -4.03 0.18
CA ALA A 15 -10.26 -3.77 0.75
C ALA A 15 -10.40 -3.36 2.23
N ALA A 16 -9.82 -4.12 3.14
CA ALA A 16 -9.80 -3.76 4.56
C ALA A 16 -8.57 -2.90 4.86
N VAL A 17 -8.78 -1.76 5.50
CA VAL A 17 -7.73 -0.81 5.86
C VAL A 17 -7.05 -1.23 7.16
N ILE A 18 -5.73 -1.29 7.15
CA ILE A 18 -4.87 -1.60 8.30
C ILE A 18 -4.01 -0.37 8.57
N MET A 19 -4.28 0.27 9.71
CA MET A 19 -3.60 1.51 10.13
C MET A 19 -2.28 1.23 10.85
N ASP A 20 -2.18 0.08 11.54
CA ASP A 20 -0.96 -0.40 12.18
C ASP A 20 -0.67 -1.82 11.71
N GLY A 21 0.43 -1.99 10.99
CA GLY A 21 0.85 -3.28 10.46
C GLY A 21 1.25 -4.30 11.55
N GLU A 22 1.49 -3.85 12.79
CA GLU A 22 1.75 -4.77 13.91
C GLU A 22 0.47 -5.35 14.53
N ASP A 23 -0.72 -4.82 14.20
CA ASP A 23 -2.00 -5.35 14.68
C ASP A 23 -2.41 -6.62 13.93
N LYS A 24 -1.78 -7.73 14.30
CA LYS A 24 -2.09 -9.07 13.79
C LYS A 24 -3.54 -9.48 14.05
N LYS A 25 -4.20 -8.94 15.08
CA LYS A 25 -5.61 -9.26 15.37
C LYS A 25 -6.53 -8.59 14.34
N ALA A 26 -6.31 -7.31 14.04
CA ALA A 26 -7.05 -6.60 13.00
C ALA A 26 -6.87 -7.28 11.63
N ILE A 27 -5.63 -7.63 11.27
CA ILE A 27 -5.33 -8.34 10.01
C ILE A 27 -6.06 -9.69 9.96
N ALA A 28 -5.99 -10.49 11.03
CA ALA A 28 -6.68 -11.78 11.08
C ALA A 28 -8.21 -11.61 11.04
N GLN A 29 -8.75 -10.58 11.68
CA GLN A 29 -10.19 -10.27 11.64
C GLN A 29 -10.64 -9.85 10.25
N ALA A 30 -9.88 -9.00 9.56
CA ALA A 30 -10.17 -8.60 8.18
C ALA A 30 -10.26 -9.82 7.25
N LYS A 31 -9.31 -10.76 7.36
CA LYS A 31 -9.34 -12.03 6.62
C LYS A 31 -10.58 -12.86 6.96
N ARG A 32 -10.90 -13.03 8.25
CA ARG A 32 -12.09 -13.79 8.69
C ARG A 32 -13.40 -13.17 8.22
N ASN A 33 -13.46 -11.85 8.12
CA ASN A 33 -14.63 -11.12 7.65
C ASN A 33 -14.75 -11.09 6.12
N GLY A 34 -13.87 -11.78 5.38
CA GLY A 34 -13.97 -11.93 3.93
C GLY A 34 -13.42 -10.76 3.13
N ALA A 35 -12.45 -10.00 3.67
CA ALA A 35 -11.74 -9.01 2.85
C ALA A 35 -11.05 -9.67 1.65
N ASP A 36 -11.20 -9.10 0.46
CA ASP A 36 -10.50 -9.55 -0.75
C ASP A 36 -9.04 -9.08 -0.73
N LEU A 37 -8.80 -7.90 -0.18
CA LEU A 37 -7.52 -7.18 -0.21
C LEU A 37 -7.24 -6.56 1.17
N LEU A 38 -5.96 -6.38 1.49
CA LEU A 38 -5.55 -5.51 2.61
C LEU A 38 -4.93 -4.24 2.05
N GLU A 39 -5.42 -3.09 2.48
CA GLU A 39 -4.74 -1.82 2.31
C GLU A 39 -3.93 -1.52 3.57
N LEU A 40 -2.60 -1.43 3.43
CA LEU A 40 -1.74 -1.02 4.51
C LEU A 40 -1.47 0.48 4.38
N ARG A 41 -2.00 1.26 5.34
CA ARG A 41 -1.74 2.70 5.48
C ARG A 41 -0.41 2.92 6.18
N ILE A 42 0.67 2.84 5.42
CA ILE A 42 2.05 2.92 5.95
C ILE A 42 2.32 4.29 6.58
N ASP A 43 1.67 5.36 6.08
CA ASP A 43 1.74 6.68 6.70
C ASP A 43 1.19 6.70 8.15
N CYS A 44 0.40 5.71 8.54
CA CYS A 44 -0.14 5.54 9.90
C CYS A 44 0.68 4.59 10.78
N PHE A 45 1.70 3.91 10.23
CA PHE A 45 2.53 3.00 11.01
C PHE A 45 3.31 3.76 12.08
N LYS A 46 3.78 3.04 13.11
CA LYS A 46 4.61 3.63 14.17
C LYS A 46 5.90 4.24 13.64
N ARG A 47 6.45 3.67 12.57
CA ARG A 47 7.64 4.16 11.85
C ARG A 47 7.49 3.88 10.36
N GLN A 48 8.13 4.72 9.55
CA GLN A 48 8.12 4.64 8.09
C GLN A 48 9.51 4.31 7.52
N ASP A 49 10.49 3.98 8.36
CA ASP A 49 11.78 3.54 7.87
C ASP A 49 11.66 2.20 7.11
N ALA A 50 12.42 2.09 6.02
CA ALA A 50 12.31 0.96 5.11
C ALA A 50 12.53 -0.40 5.81
N ALA A 51 13.49 -0.49 6.74
CA ALA A 51 13.78 -1.73 7.44
C ALA A 51 12.59 -2.22 8.27
N TYR A 52 11.94 -1.31 9.01
CA TYR A 52 10.75 -1.62 9.79
C TYR A 52 9.55 -2.01 8.91
N VAL A 53 9.26 -1.21 7.87
CA VAL A 53 8.11 -1.49 6.98
C VAL A 53 8.31 -2.80 6.23
N GLN A 54 9.53 -3.09 5.74
CA GLN A 54 9.84 -4.36 5.10
C GLN A 54 9.69 -5.55 6.06
N LYS A 55 10.09 -5.41 7.33
CA LYS A 55 9.89 -6.46 8.35
C LYS A 55 8.41 -6.76 8.51
N ILE A 56 7.59 -5.73 8.72
CA ILE A 56 6.13 -5.88 8.83
C ILE A 56 5.55 -6.54 7.59
N LEU A 57 5.91 -6.06 6.39
CA LEU A 57 5.42 -6.63 5.14
C LEU A 57 5.76 -8.11 5.02
N LYS A 58 7.00 -8.51 5.33
CA LYS A 58 7.44 -9.91 5.32
C LYS A 58 6.69 -10.76 6.35
N ASP A 59 6.42 -10.21 7.54
CA ASP A 59 5.65 -10.88 8.60
C ASP A 59 4.17 -11.07 8.23
N ILE A 60 3.58 -10.12 7.49
CA ILE A 60 2.20 -10.18 7.00
C ILE A 60 2.07 -11.02 5.73
N GLN A 61 3.15 -11.10 4.93
CA GLN A 61 3.16 -11.72 3.61
C GLN A 61 2.77 -13.19 3.72
N THR A 62 1.48 -13.41 3.52
CA THR A 62 0.82 -14.69 3.47
C THR A 62 0.31 -14.82 2.04
N LYS A 63 0.39 -16.01 1.45
CA LYS A 63 -0.10 -16.25 0.08
C LYS A 63 -1.63 -16.06 -0.07
N ASP A 64 -2.31 -15.69 1.02
CA ASP A 64 -3.76 -15.79 1.16
C ASP A 64 -4.52 -14.50 0.85
N ILE A 65 -3.92 -13.32 1.02
CA ILE A 65 -4.61 -12.06 0.73
C ILE A 65 -3.62 -11.06 0.08
N PRO A 66 -3.92 -10.51 -1.11
CA PRO A 66 -3.06 -9.53 -1.72
C PRO A 66 -3.03 -8.20 -0.96
N ILE A 67 -1.88 -7.52 -1.02
CA ILE A 67 -1.61 -6.28 -0.28
C ILE A 67 -1.52 -5.09 -1.24
N ILE A 68 -2.20 -4.01 -0.87
CA ILE A 68 -2.03 -2.66 -1.41
C ILE A 68 -1.19 -1.87 -0.40
N ALA A 69 -0.07 -1.29 -0.83
CA ALA A 69 0.68 -0.35 -0.01
C ALA A 69 0.24 1.08 -0.31
N THR A 70 -0.19 1.81 0.70
CA THR A 70 -0.61 3.21 0.59
C THR A 70 0.28 4.05 1.52
N ILE A 71 1.01 5.02 0.95
CA ILE A 71 1.76 6.01 1.71
C ILE A 71 1.13 7.38 1.42
N ARG A 72 0.02 7.67 2.12
CA ARG A 72 -0.78 8.88 1.86
C ARG A 72 0.00 10.13 2.22
N SER A 73 0.09 11.10 1.31
CA SER A 73 0.74 12.39 1.56
C SER A 73 -0.05 13.24 2.58
N LYS A 74 0.64 14.10 3.35
CA LYS A 74 -0.03 15.03 4.28
C LYS A 74 -1.02 15.96 3.57
N ALA A 75 -0.67 16.41 2.36
CA ALA A 75 -1.51 17.29 1.52
C ALA A 75 -2.84 16.64 1.12
N GLU A 76 -2.91 15.30 1.08
CA GLU A 76 -4.14 14.55 0.78
C GLU A 76 -4.65 13.77 2.02
N GLY A 77 -4.41 14.27 3.23
CA GLY A 77 -4.98 13.71 4.47
C GLY A 77 -4.19 12.55 5.09
N GLY A 78 -2.91 12.42 4.75
CA GLY A 78 -1.98 11.47 5.37
C GLY A 78 -1.72 11.76 6.84
N ASN A 79 -1.35 10.72 7.58
CA ASN A 79 -1.13 10.85 9.02
C ASN A 79 0.25 11.44 9.33
N THR A 80 1.31 10.85 8.76
CA THR A 80 2.70 11.31 8.93
C THR A 80 3.12 12.20 7.76
N ASP A 81 3.83 13.28 8.05
CA ASP A 81 4.44 14.13 7.03
C ASP A 81 5.77 13.51 6.59
N ILE A 82 5.85 13.09 5.33
CA ILE A 82 7.01 12.40 4.74
C ILE A 82 7.35 13.14 3.47
N GLU A 83 8.58 13.62 3.39
CA GLU A 83 9.06 14.32 2.21
C GLU A 83 9.06 13.40 0.99
N ASP A 84 8.74 13.95 -0.18
CA ASP A 84 8.59 13.18 -1.42
C ASP A 84 9.83 12.32 -1.72
N ARG A 85 11.03 12.81 -1.44
CA ARG A 85 12.28 12.05 -1.64
C ARG A 85 12.35 10.80 -0.76
N GLU A 86 12.01 10.93 0.52
CA GLU A 86 12.01 9.82 1.47
C GLU A 86 10.87 8.85 1.16
N ARG A 87 9.71 9.39 0.79
CA ARG A 87 8.54 8.62 0.38
C ARG A 87 8.80 7.80 -0.90
N LEU A 88 9.50 8.37 -1.87
CA LEU A 88 9.92 7.64 -3.08
C LEU A 88 10.88 6.50 -2.73
N ALA A 89 11.90 6.75 -1.92
CA ALA A 89 12.83 5.70 -1.47
C ALA A 89 12.08 4.56 -0.76
N LEU A 90 11.13 4.91 0.12
CA LEU A 90 10.29 3.93 0.79
C LEU A 90 9.44 3.13 -0.21
N PHE A 91 8.80 3.77 -1.19
CA PHE A 91 8.08 3.07 -2.26
C PHE A 91 8.99 2.08 -3.00
N GLU A 92 10.19 2.52 -3.40
CA GLU A 92 11.13 1.68 -4.16
C GLU A 92 11.53 0.40 -3.42
N ASP A 93 11.66 0.50 -2.10
CA ASP A 93 12.02 -0.61 -1.22
C ASP A 93 10.88 -1.60 -0.99
N ILE A 94 9.63 -1.12 -0.91
CA ILE A 94 8.49 -1.96 -0.54
C ILE A 94 7.73 -2.52 -1.75
N ILE A 95 7.80 -1.87 -2.91
CA ILE A 95 7.11 -2.30 -4.14
C ILE A 95 7.31 -3.79 -4.44
N PRO A 96 8.54 -4.35 -4.37
CA PRO A 96 8.75 -5.78 -4.63
C PRO A 96 7.96 -6.72 -3.71
N LEU A 97 7.62 -6.26 -2.50
CA LEU A 97 7.00 -7.06 -1.44
C LEU A 97 5.47 -7.07 -1.46
N VAL A 98 4.85 -6.16 -2.22
CA VAL A 98 3.38 -5.99 -2.26
C VAL A 98 2.78 -6.39 -3.60
N ASN A 99 1.46 -6.31 -3.75
CA ASN A 99 0.76 -6.65 -5.01
C ASN A 99 0.32 -5.41 -5.79
N ALA A 100 0.02 -4.33 -5.08
CA ALA A 100 -0.24 -3.02 -5.66
C ALA A 100 0.30 -1.90 -4.76
N VAL A 101 0.45 -0.72 -5.33
CA VAL A 101 0.73 0.52 -4.61
C VAL A 101 -0.31 1.58 -4.94
N ASP A 102 -0.64 2.43 -3.98
CA ASP A 102 -1.41 3.66 -4.17
C ASP A 102 -0.46 4.87 -4.14
N ILE A 103 -0.57 5.72 -5.16
CA ILE A 103 0.17 6.98 -5.27
C ILE A 103 -0.77 8.06 -5.77
N GLU A 104 -0.72 9.24 -5.15
CA GLU A 104 -1.62 10.33 -5.52
C GLU A 104 -1.25 10.96 -6.85
N LEU A 105 -2.26 11.35 -7.63
CA LEU A 105 -2.12 12.18 -8.81
C LEU A 105 -1.44 13.53 -8.48
N GLY A 106 -1.66 14.04 -7.26
CA GLY A 106 -1.03 15.25 -6.74
C GLY A 106 0.48 15.13 -6.50
N SER A 107 1.00 13.91 -6.35
CA SER A 107 2.41 13.62 -6.03
C SER A 107 3.34 13.72 -7.25
N LYS A 108 3.22 14.81 -8.02
CA LYS A 108 3.83 15.02 -9.35
C LYS A 108 5.34 14.78 -9.39
N LYS A 109 6.05 15.07 -8.29
CA LYS A 109 7.52 14.92 -8.21
C LYS A 109 7.97 13.46 -8.24
N ILE A 110 7.14 12.52 -7.77
CA ILE A 110 7.50 11.11 -7.60
C ILE A 110 6.58 10.14 -8.34
N LEU A 111 5.42 10.63 -8.83
CA LEU A 111 4.38 9.82 -9.47
C LEU A 111 4.92 8.92 -10.59
N LYS A 112 5.71 9.49 -11.51
CA LYS A 112 6.27 8.74 -12.64
C LYS A 112 7.25 7.65 -12.18
N ASP A 113 8.08 7.95 -11.19
CA ASP A 113 9.09 7.02 -10.70
C ASP A 113 8.45 5.83 -9.98
N VAL A 114 7.44 6.10 -9.14
CA VAL A 114 6.64 5.04 -8.48
C VAL A 114 5.94 4.16 -9.52
N ILE A 115 5.30 4.75 -10.53
CA ILE A 115 4.65 3.99 -11.63
C ILE A 115 5.66 3.10 -12.35
N ASN A 116 6.81 3.68 -12.75
CA ASN A 116 7.84 2.96 -13.47
C ASN A 116 8.41 1.80 -12.65
N LYS A 117 8.70 2.04 -11.37
CA LYS A 117 9.21 1.01 -10.46
C LYS A 117 8.21 -0.11 -10.25
N ALA A 118 6.93 0.22 -10.04
CA ALA A 118 5.86 -0.76 -9.88
C ALA A 118 5.71 -1.63 -11.13
N HIS A 119 5.67 -1.04 -12.32
CA HIS A 119 5.59 -1.78 -13.58
C HIS A 119 6.80 -2.67 -13.84
N LYS A 120 8.03 -2.16 -13.61
CA LYS A 120 9.26 -2.97 -13.68
C LYS A 120 9.25 -4.15 -12.71
N SER A 121 8.55 -4.02 -11.59
CA SER A 121 8.39 -5.07 -10.58
C SER A 121 7.14 -5.92 -10.78
N HIS A 122 6.45 -5.78 -11.93
CA HIS A 122 5.20 -6.46 -12.27
C HIS A 122 4.06 -6.26 -11.26
N LYS A 123 4.02 -5.11 -10.58
CA LYS A 123 3.00 -4.72 -9.61
C LYS A 123 1.95 -3.80 -10.24
N LYS A 124 0.79 -3.70 -9.60
CA LYS A 124 -0.28 -2.78 -10.01
C LYS A 124 -0.11 -1.43 -9.32
N VAL A 125 -0.62 -0.39 -9.96
CA VAL A 125 -0.63 0.98 -9.44
C VAL A 125 -2.06 1.47 -9.41
N ILE A 126 -2.44 2.04 -8.29
CA ILE A 126 -3.67 2.82 -8.09
C ILE A 126 -3.22 4.28 -8.07
N ILE A 127 -3.72 5.06 -9.04
CA ILE A 127 -3.52 6.51 -9.04
C ILE A 127 -4.76 7.11 -8.39
N SER A 128 -4.57 7.75 -7.25
CA SER A 128 -5.65 8.26 -6.40
C SER A 128 -5.64 9.79 -6.33
N TYR A 129 -6.74 10.39 -5.86
CA TYR A 129 -6.83 11.83 -5.61
C TYR A 129 -7.88 12.08 -4.54
N HIS A 130 -7.57 12.99 -3.61
CA HIS A 130 -8.46 13.33 -2.50
C HIS A 130 -8.56 14.85 -2.36
N ASN A 131 -9.77 15.31 -2.07
CA ASN A 131 -10.06 16.69 -1.74
C ASN A 131 -10.92 16.67 -0.46
N PHE A 132 -10.33 17.11 0.65
CA PHE A 132 -10.91 17.08 1.99
C PHE A 132 -11.52 18.43 2.35
#